data_AF-A0A351BEJ6-F1
#
_entry.id   AF-A0A351BEJ6-F1
#
_cell.length_a   1.000
_cell.length_b   1.000
_cell.length_c   1.000
_cell.angle_alpha   90.00
_cell.angle_beta   90.00
_cell.angle_gamma   90.00
#
_symmetry.space_group_name_H-M   'P 1'
#
loop_
_entity.id
_entity.type
_entity.pdbx_description
1 polymer ?
#
loop_
_entity_poly.entity_id
_entity_poly.type
_entity_poly.pdbx_seq_one_letter_code
_entity_poly.pdbx_strand_id
1 'polypeptide(L)' 'MSAATATLRLALLGKPNCGKTALFNLLTGSRQKGANYPGATVDPQEGQFTTPAGR' A
#
# COMPACT_ATOMS: atom_id res chain seq x y z
N MET A 1 18.37 20.62 -9.78
CA MET A 1 17.33 20.09 -10.68
C MET A 1 16.43 19.15 -9.87
N SER A 2 15.28 19.63 -9.41
CA SER A 2 14.32 18.84 -8.62
C SER A 2 13.50 17.99 -9.59
N ALA A 3 13.73 16.67 -9.62
CA ALA A 3 12.90 15.76 -10.39
C ALA A 3 11.50 15.75 -9.78
N ALA A 4 10.47 15.98 -10.58
CA ALA A 4 9.08 15.88 -10.12
C ALA A 4 8.86 14.50 -9.50
N THR A 5 8.58 14.44 -8.19
CA THR A 5 8.31 13.20 -7.48
C THR A 5 6.94 12.67 -7.92
N ALA A 6 6.94 11.84 -8.98
CA ALA A 6 5.74 11.16 -9.41
C ALA A 6 5.32 10.13 -8.36
N THR A 7 4.05 10.17 -7.94
CA THR A 7 3.49 9.18 -7.01
C THR A 7 3.52 7.80 -7.66
N LEU A 8 4.31 6.89 -7.09
CA LEU A 8 4.40 5.50 -7.55
C LEU A 8 3.22 4.69 -6.99
N ARG A 9 2.52 3.97 -7.87
CA ARG A 9 1.51 2.98 -7.48
C ARG A 9 2.14 1.59 -7.51
N LEU A 10 2.05 0.89 -6.38
CA LEU A 10 2.62 -0.44 -6.19
C LEU A 10 1.54 -1.40 -5.71
N ALA A 11 1.60 -2.66 -6.15
CA ALA A 11 0.74 -3.73 -5.68
C ALA A 11 1.55 -4.77 -4.90
N LEU A 12 1.06 -5.18 -3.73
CA LEU A 12 1.71 -6.19 -2.91
C LEU A 12 1.07 -7.57 -3.14
N LEU A 13 1.77 -8.44 -3.85
CA LEU A 13 1.30 -9.78 -4.24
C LEU A 13 2.05 -10.90 -3.52
N GLY A 14 1.43 -12.09 -3.40
CA GLY A 14 2.06 -13.26 -2.79
C GLY A 14 1.07 -14.27 -2.18
N LYS A 15 1.57 -15.47 -1.85
CA LYS A 15 0.78 -16.60 -1.33
C LYS A 15 0.04 -16.30 -0.01
N PRO A 16 -1.07 -16.98 0.31
CA PRO A 16 -1.72 -16.83 1.62
C PRO A 16 -0.72 -16.96 2.79
N ASN A 17 -0.89 -16.16 3.84
CA ASN A 17 -0.08 -16.17 5.06
C ASN A 17 1.42 -15.85 4.91
N CYS A 18 1.89 -15.35 3.76
CA CYS A 18 3.30 -14.97 3.57
C CYS A 18 3.69 -13.59 4.16
N GLY A 19 2.88 -13.02 5.07
CA GLY A 19 3.20 -11.75 5.73
C GLY A 19 2.89 -10.46 4.96
N LYS A 20 2.12 -10.52 3.86
CA LYS A 20 1.75 -9.32 3.07
C LYS A 20 1.09 -8.24 3.91
N THR A 21 0.09 -8.62 4.72
CA THR A 21 -0.62 -7.68 5.60
C THR A 21 0.32 -7.05 6.62
N ALA A 22 1.27 -7.83 7.17
CA ALA A 22 2.26 -7.31 8.11
C ALA A 22 3.17 -6.27 7.44
N LEU A 23 3.71 -6.57 6.25
CA LEU A 23 4.53 -5.62 5.51
C LEU A 23 3.75 -4.35 5.11
N PHE A 24 2.52 -4.51 4.62
CA PHE A 24 1.66 -3.38 4.28
C PHE A 24 1.41 -2.48 5.49
N ASN A 25 1.12 -3.06 6.65
CA ASN A 25 0.90 -2.34 7.90
C ASN A 25 2.16 -1.62 8.39
N LEU A 26 3.34 -2.24 8.24
CA LEU A 26 4.62 -1.60 8.59
C LEU A 26 4.93 -0.39 7.70
N LEU A 27 4.63 -0.47 6.41
CA LEU A 27 4.88 0.63 5.47
C LEU A 27 3.88 1.77 5.65
N THR A 28 2.60 1.45 5.79
CA THR A 28 1.51 2.45 5.76
C THR A 28 1.10 2.96 7.15
N GLY A 29 1.42 2.22 8.22
CA GLY A 29 1.02 2.55 9.59
C GLY A 29 -0.49 2.76 9.71
N SER A 30 -0.91 3.88 10.30
CA SER A 30 -2.31 4.28 10.45
C SER A 30 -2.94 4.92 9.20
N ARG A 31 -2.19 5.09 8.10
CA ARG A 31 -2.63 5.81 6.89
C ARG A 31 -3.22 4.88 5.83
N GLN A 32 -4.07 3.96 6.28
CA GLN A 32 -4.73 2.99 5.43
C GLN A 32 -6.14 3.47 5.10
N LYS A 33 -6.52 3.40 3.84
CA LYS A 33 -7.91 3.55 3.39
C LYS A 33 -8.43 2.16 3.06
N GLY A 34 -9.41 1.71 3.83
CA GLY A 34 -10.27 0.62 3.40
C GLY A 34 -11.22 1.15 2.33
N ALA A 35 -11.31 0.45 1.21
CA ALA A 35 -12.38 0.65 0.25
C ALA A 35 -13.28 -0.60 0.25
N ASN A 36 -14.56 -0.43 -0.10
CA ASN A 36 -15.45 -1.55 -0.34
C ASN A 36 -15.71 -1.61 -1.84
N TYR A 37 -15.19 -2.63 -2.53
CA TYR A 37 -15.50 -2.84 -3.94
C TYR A 37 -16.76 -3.71 -4.06
N PRO A 38 -17.84 -3.23 -4.71
CA PRO A 38 -19.08 -3.98 -4.81
C PRO A 38 -18.85 -5.32 -5.54
N GLY A 39 -19.18 -6.42 -4.88
CA GLY A 39 -19.00 -7.78 -5.40
C GLY A 39 -17.68 -8.46 -5.03
N ALA A 40 -16.75 -7.77 -4.35
CA ALA A 40 -15.57 -8.39 -3.76
C ALA A 40 -15.85 -8.82 -2.32
N THR A 41 -15.45 -10.03 -1.93
CA THR A 41 -15.55 -10.53 -0.54
C THR A 41 -14.35 -10.16 0.32
N VAL A 42 -13.35 -9.49 -0.26
CA VAL A 42 -12.12 -9.07 0.42
C VAL A 42 -11.96 -7.57 0.25
N ASP A 43 -11.88 -6.86 1.38
CA ASP A 43 -11.70 -5.41 1.38
C ASP A 43 -10.31 -5.06 0.81
N PRO A 44 -10.23 -4.27 -0.28
CA PRO A 44 -8.98 -3.66 -0.72
C PRO A 44 -8.41 -2.73 0.36
N GLN A 45 -7.15 -2.92 0.70
CA GLN A 45 -6.40 -2.01 1.56
C GLN A 45 -5.44 -1.20 0.69
N GLU A 46 -5.68 0.11 0.62
CA GLU A 46 -4.77 1.06 -0.04
C GLU A 46 -4.10 1.96 1.01
N GLY A 47 -2.83 2.29 0.79
CA GLY A 47 -2.09 3.15 1.72
C GLY A 47 -0.90 3.80 1.05
N GLN A 48 -0.44 4.89 1.66
CA GLN A 48 0.70 5.66 1.18
C GLN A 48 1.81 5.66 2.23
N PHE A 49 3.04 5.57 1.75
CA PHE A 49 4.23 5.72 2.57
C PHE A 49 5.29 6.48 1.78
N THR A 50 6.19 7.13 2.51
CA THR A 50 7.34 7.83 1.91
C THR A 50 8.59 7.05 2.23
N THR A 51 9.36 6.77 1.20
CA THR A 51 10.67 6.12 1.33
C THR A 51 11.68 7.05 2.01
N PRO A 52 12.76 6.53 2.62
CA PRO A 52 13.84 7.37 3.12
C PRO A 52 14.48 8.29 2.06
N ALA A 53 14.32 7.94 0.77
CA ALA A 53 14.77 8.74 -0.36
C ALA A 53 13.78 9.88 -0.74
N GLY A 54 12.71 10.09 0.02
CA GLY A 54 11.73 11.16 -0.20
C GLY A 54 10.76 10.92 -1.36
N ARG A 55 10.66 9.68 -1.85
CA ARG A 55 9.70 9.25 -2.88
C ARG A 55 8.49 8.59 -2.26
#